data_AF-A0A371QXB2-F1
#
_entry.id   AF-A0A371QXB2-F1
#
_cell.length_a   1.000
_cell.length_b   1.000
_cell.length_c   1.000
_cell.angle_alpha   90.00
_cell.angle_beta   90.00
_cell.angle_gamma   90.00
#
_symmetry.space_group_name_H-M   'P 1'
#
loop_
_entity.id
_entity.type
_entity.pdbx_description
1 polymer ?
#
loop_
_entity_poly.entity_id
_entity_poly.type
_entity_poly.pdbx_seq_one_letter_code
_entity_poly.pdbx_strand_id
1 'polypeptide(L)'
;MSIYYLDRFYKAPCVAVTVDCAVRAASQLAPRCRPVRVCVWPGDAPEVIEVFCEGGPSLKLMREASPSLLAEYYAGEKDCFQL
;
A
#
# COMPACT_ATOMS: atom_id res chain seq x y z
N MET A 1 -0.66 6.15 10.27
CA MET A 1 -0.63 5.39 9.01
C MET A 1 -0.17 6.28 7.88
N SER A 2 0.64 5.70 7.02
CA SER A 2 1.28 6.39 5.91
C SER A 2 1.02 5.65 4.61
N ILE A 3 0.89 6.40 3.53
CA ILE A 3 0.85 5.86 2.17
C ILE A 3 2.09 6.32 1.43
N TYR A 4 2.81 5.38 0.84
CA TYR A 4 3.85 5.66 -0.14
C TYR A 4 3.25 5.65 -1.54
N TYR A 5 3.39 6.76 -2.27
CA TYR A 5 2.90 6.94 -3.63
C TYR A 5 3.83 7.89 -4.39
N LEU A 6 4.26 7.50 -5.59
CA LEU A 6 5.16 8.30 -6.45
C LEU A 6 6.34 8.89 -5.67
N ASP A 7 7.04 8.03 -4.93
CA ASP A 7 8.23 8.38 -4.14
C ASP A 7 8.00 9.39 -3.01
N ARG A 8 6.76 9.53 -2.54
CA ARG A 8 6.38 10.42 -1.46
C ARG A 8 5.52 9.72 -0.43
N PHE A 9 5.66 10.16 0.82
CA PHE A 9 4.83 9.71 1.93
C PHE A 9 3.70 10.70 2.21
N TYR A 10 2.50 10.17 2.36
CA TYR A 10 1.28 10.90 2.68
C TYR A 10 0.67 10.33 3.95
N LYS A 11 -0.03 11.16 4.73
CA LYS A 11 -0.86 10.66 5.83
C LYS A 11 -2.12 10.01 5.27
N ALA A 12 -2.42 8.80 5.72
CA ALA A 12 -3.64 8.09 5.38
C ALA A 12 -4.69 8.28 6.48
N PRO A 13 -5.98 8.48 6.16
CA PRO A 13 -7.07 8.45 7.13
C PRO A 13 -7.44 7.00 7.53
N CYS A 14 -6.43 6.15 7.74
CA CYS A 14 -6.60 4.74 8.11
C CYS A 14 -6.33 4.53 9.60
N VAL A 15 -7.21 3.78 10.26
CA VAL A 15 -7.07 3.37 11.67
C VAL A 15 -6.35 2.02 11.80
N ALA A 16 -6.40 1.19 10.75
CA ALA A 16 -5.75 -0.11 10.65
C ALA A 16 -5.19 -0.31 9.20
N VAL A 17 -4.10 -1.09 9.05
CA VAL A 17 -3.59 -1.45 7.72
C VAL A 17 -4.45 -2.59 7.21
N THR A 18 -5.40 -2.26 6.34
CA THR A 18 -6.40 -3.21 5.82
C THR A 18 -6.59 -2.99 4.33
N VAL A 19 -6.96 -4.04 3.60
CA VAL A 19 -7.14 -3.99 2.14
C VAL A 19 -8.19 -2.93 1.78
N ASP A 20 -9.33 -2.93 2.47
CA ASP A 20 -10.39 -1.94 2.32
C ASP A 20 -9.92 -0.49 2.50
N CYS A 21 -9.06 -0.23 3.49
CA CYS A 21 -8.56 1.12 3.68
C CYS A 21 -7.52 1.50 2.62
N ALA A 22 -6.65 0.58 2.23
CA ALA A 22 -5.66 0.79 1.19
C ALA A 22 -6.31 1.12 -0.15
N VAL A 23 -7.35 0.37 -0.54
CA VAL A 23 -8.11 0.60 -1.77
C VAL A 23 -8.83 1.95 -1.76
N ARG A 24 -9.54 2.30 -0.68
CA ARG A 24 -10.20 3.61 -0.58
C ARG A 24 -9.22 4.76 -0.61
N ALA A 25 -8.09 4.64 0.10
CA ALA A 25 -7.09 5.67 0.13
C ALA A 25 -6.36 5.82 -1.21
N ALA A 26 -6.18 4.73 -1.97
CA ALA A 26 -5.70 4.75 -3.34
C ALA A 26 -6.61 5.57 -4.25
N SER A 27 -7.93 5.35 -4.19
CA SER A 27 -8.89 6.16 -4.97
C SER A 27 -8.93 7.63 -4.56
N GLN A 28 -8.64 7.96 -3.30
CA GLN A 28 -8.59 9.35 -2.82
C GLN A 28 -7.32 10.09 -3.25
N LEU A 29 -6.15 9.45 -3.11
CA LEU A 29 -4.85 10.06 -3.43
C LEU A 29 -4.54 10.05 -4.93
N ALA A 30 -5.08 9.07 -5.65
CA ALA A 30 -4.98 8.95 -7.08
C ALA A 30 -6.40 8.79 -7.66
N PRO A 31 -7.10 9.89 -8.00
CA PRO A 31 -8.49 9.86 -8.49
C PRO A 31 -8.72 9.03 -9.76
N ARG A 32 -7.65 8.70 -10.49
CA ARG A 32 -7.66 7.82 -11.67
C ARG A 32 -7.18 6.40 -11.40
N CYS A 33 -6.80 6.09 -10.16
CA CYS A 33 -6.44 4.75 -9.79
C CYS A 33 -7.67 3.85 -9.84
N ARG A 34 -7.65 2.91 -10.78
CA ARG A 34 -8.55 1.75 -10.80
C ARG A 34 -7.76 0.56 -10.27
N PRO A 35 -7.99 0.12 -9.02
CA PRO A 35 -7.28 -1.02 -8.45
C PRO A 35 -7.52 -2.28 -9.29
N VAL A 36 -6.46 -2.98 -9.68
CA VAL A 36 -6.51 -4.24 -10.46
C VAL A 36 -5.88 -5.42 -9.74
N ARG A 37 -5.02 -5.14 -8.76
CA ARG A 37 -4.33 -6.15 -7.96
C ARG A 37 -3.96 -5.57 -6.61
N VAL A 38 -4.06 -6.38 -5.56
CA VAL A 38 -3.58 -6.04 -4.23
C VAL A 38 -2.59 -7.10 -3.80
N CYS A 39 -1.48 -6.68 -3.20
CA CYS A 39 -0.56 -7.57 -2.53
C CYS A 39 -0.51 -7.24 -1.04
N VAL A 40 -0.41 -8.26 -0.21
CA VAL A 40 -0.31 -8.21 1.24
C VAL A 40 1.00 -8.87 1.63
N TRP A 41 1.75 -8.22 2.51
CA TRP A 41 2.99 -8.76 3.04
C TRP A 41 2.73 -9.29 4.45
N PRO A 42 2.74 -10.62 4.65
CA PRO A 42 2.66 -11.21 5.97
C PRO A 42 4.00 -11.02 6.68
N GLY A 43 4.01 -10.18 7.73
CA GLY A 43 5.18 -9.98 8.59
C GLY A 43 4.75 -9.58 10.00
N ASP A 44 5.53 -9.98 11.01
CA ASP A 44 5.22 -9.79 12.44
C ASP A 44 4.95 -8.33 12.82
N ALA A 45 5.58 -7.41 12.10
CA ALA A 45 5.19 -6.03 11.89
C ALA A 45 6.25 -5.43 10.97
N PRO A 46 5.89 -4.57 10.01
CA PRO A 46 4.56 -4.04 9.74
C PRO A 46 3.91 -4.66 8.50
N GLU A 47 2.61 -4.97 8.61
CA GLU A 47 1.77 -5.26 7.46
C GLU A 47 1.86 -4.10 6.47
N VAL A 48 2.31 -4.41 5.25
CA VAL A 48 2.26 -3.49 4.11
C VAL A 48 1.18 -4.02 3.18
N ILE A 49 0.37 -3.12 2.64
CA ILE A 49 -0.60 -3.45 1.59
C ILE A 49 -0.30 -2.58 0.38
N GLU A 50 -0.01 -3.21 -0.74
CA GLU A 50 0.22 -2.53 -2.00
C GLU A 50 -0.98 -2.69 -2.92
N VAL A 51 -1.52 -1.57 -3.36
CA VAL A 51 -2.58 -1.49 -4.36
C VAL A 51 -1.96 -1.11 -5.69
N PHE A 52 -2.09 -1.98 -6.68
CA PHE A 52 -1.69 -1.71 -8.05
C PHE A 52 -2.89 -1.15 -8.82
N CYS A 53 -2.69 0.00 -9.44
CA CYS A 53 -3.69 0.64 -10.29
C CYS A 53 -3.47 0.26 -11.76
N GLU A 54 -4.55 0.22 -12.52
CA GLU A 54 -4.51 0.19 -13.98
C GLU A 54 -3.62 1.32 -14.52
N GLY A 55 -2.78 1.04 -15.52
CA GLY A 55 -1.84 2.01 -16.09
C GLY A 55 -0.51 2.16 -15.35
N GLY A 56 -0.26 1.35 -14.31
CA GLY A 56 1.08 1.16 -13.74
C GLY A 56 1.40 1.75 -12.35
N PRO A 57 0.75 2.82 -11.84
CA PRO A 57 1.11 3.31 -10.51
C PRO A 57 0.68 2.33 -9.42
N SER A 58 1.40 2.32 -8.31
CA SER A 58 1.01 1.59 -7.10
C SER A 58 1.10 2.46 -5.85
N LEU A 59 0.29 2.13 -4.86
CA LEU A 59 0.27 2.77 -3.55
C LEU A 59 0.52 1.74 -2.47
N LYS A 60 1.37 2.05 -1.50
CA LYS A 60 1.67 1.16 -0.37
C LYS A 60 1.16 1.77 0.92
N LEU A 61 0.17 1.16 1.56
CA LEU A 61 -0.30 1.51 2.90
C LEU A 61 0.55 0.79 3.95
N MET A 62 0.99 1.53 4.97
CA MET A 62 1.82 1.03 6.06
C MET A 62 1.49 1.76 7.37
N ARG A 63 1.83 1.15 8.51
CA ARG A 63 1.61 1.77 9.84
C ARG A 63 2.36 3.09 9.97
N GLU A 64 3.61 3.12 9.54
CA GLU A 64 4.50 4.28 9.59
C GLU A 64 5.36 4.35 8.32
N ALA A 65 5.71 5.58 7.92
CA ALA A 65 6.57 5.83 6.77
C ALA A 65 8.03 5.73 7.19
N SER A 66 8.74 4.71 6.72
CA SER A 66 10.17 4.56 6.95
C SER A 66 10.86 3.94 5.72
N PRO A 67 12.01 4.48 5.28
CA PRO A 67 12.81 3.84 4.23
C PRO A 67 13.24 2.41 4.58
N SER A 68 13.55 2.13 5.85
CA SER A 68 13.91 0.78 6.31
C SER A 68 12.76 -0.19 6.13
N LEU A 69 11.53 0.28 6.35
CA LEU A 69 10.30 -0.48 6.22
C LEU A 69 9.98 -0.80 4.75
N LEU A 70 10.28 0.13 3.84
CA LEU A 70 10.27 -0.12 2.40
C LEU A 70 11.36 -1.12 1.97
N ALA A 71 12.55 -1.07 2.58
CA ALA A 71 13.63 -2.01 2.29
C ALA A 71 13.28 -3.44 2.73
N GLU A 72 12.70 -3.61 3.92
CA GLU A 72 12.15 -4.88 4.40
C GLU A 72 11.04 -5.41 3.48
N TYR A 73 10.13 -4.52 3.04
CA TYR A 73 9.10 -4.83 2.05
C TYR A 73 9.67 -5.42 0.75
N TYR A 74 10.82 -4.93 0.25
CA TYR A 74 11.44 -5.46 -0.97
C TYR A 74 12.13 -6.81 -0.75
N ALA A 75 12.41 -7.18 0.50
CA ALA A 75 13.10 -8.44 0.85
C ALA A 75 12.13 -9.59 1.17
N GLY A 76 10.85 -9.30 1.45
CA GLY A 76 9.87 -10.28 1.94
C GLY A 76 9.07 -11.01 0.86
N GLU A 77 8.44 -12.11 1.28
CA GLU A 77 7.41 -12.83 0.51
C GLU A 77 6.08 -12.06 0.50
N LYS A 78 5.29 -12.22 -0.57
CA LYS A 78 4.06 -11.46 -0.79
C LYS A 78 2.93 -12.34 -1.28
N ASP A 79 1.75 -12.14 -0.73
CA ASP A 79 0.50 -12.75 -1.19
C ASP A 79 -0.25 -11.75 -2.05
N CYS A 80 -0.54 -12.11 -3.31
CA CYS A 80 -1.18 -11.20 -4.27
C CYS A 80 -2.52 -11.75 -4.76
N PHE A 81 -3.50 -10.86 -4.86
CA PHE A 81 -4.88 -11.15 -5.26
C PHE A 81 -5.32 -10.19 -6.38
N GLN A 82 -6.04 -10.71 -7.37
CA GLN A 82 -6.71 -9.87 -8.39
C GLN A 82 -8.05 -9.38 -7.84
N LEU A 83 -8.42 -8.14 -8.19
CA LEU A 83 -9.67 -7.50 -7.77
C LEU A 83 -10.74 -7.60 -8.86
#